data_AF-A0A4Z0WLE2-F1
#
_entry.id   AF-A0A4Z0WLE2-F1
#
_cell.length_a   1.000
_cell.length_b   1.000
_cell.length_c   1.000
_cell.angle_alpha   90.00
_cell.angle_beta   90.00
_cell.angle_gamma   90.00
#
_symmetry.space_group_name_H-M   'P 1'
#
loop_
_entity.id
_entity.type
_entity.pdbx_description
1 polymer ?
#
loop_
_entity_poly.entity_id
_entity_poly.type
_entity_poly.pdbx_seq_one_letter_code
_entity_poly.pdbx_strand_id
1 'polypeptide(L)'
;MNSAQTCLTVAGTWAGFRRMAPLSLFVIVFGMAFSVAAMQAGLTSTQIMLMSGLVFAGASQFGVLEVWASPISLATVVVITFAINSRHLLMSASLYPWLRELPPRQRYSTLFFLSDANWALSLQDYYQGFRDVGGLLGGGLALWSAWMIGTAIGVGLGSGFDDPERWGLDVIMSCFLLAMIFGGSNKKQMILPWSAAVLATMAALQWLPDNTHVIVGALAGGLVGILIPERSEQKEAAS
;
A
#
# COMPACT_ATOMS: atom_id res chain seq x y z
N MET A 1 36.60 -2.02 6.90
CA MET A 1 35.49 -2.61 7.69
C MET A 1 34.84 -3.67 6.81
N ASN A 2 34.88 -4.94 7.21
CA ASN A 2 34.19 -6.02 6.50
C ASN A 2 32.69 -5.73 6.56
N SER A 3 32.12 -5.15 5.51
CA SER A 3 30.67 -5.05 5.38
C SER A 3 30.14 -6.47 5.26
N ALA A 4 29.44 -6.95 6.29
CA ALA A 4 28.75 -8.23 6.23
C ALA A 4 27.93 -8.27 4.93
N GLN A 5 28.18 -9.27 4.08
CA GLN A 5 27.49 -9.43 2.80
C GLN A 5 25.99 -9.51 3.05
N THR A 6 25.21 -8.80 2.23
CA THR A 6 23.75 -8.93 2.26
C THR A 6 23.35 -10.37 2.01
N CYS A 7 22.47 -10.90 2.85
CA CYS A 7 21.99 -12.27 2.76
C CYS A 7 20.46 -12.33 2.82
N LEU A 8 19.92 -13.48 2.43
CA LEU A 8 18.51 -13.82 2.58
C LEU A 8 18.44 -15.17 3.27
N THR A 9 18.15 -15.18 4.56
CA THR A 9 18.09 -16.43 5.32
C THR A 9 16.66 -16.84 5.68
N VAL A 10 16.45 -18.15 5.85
CA VAL A 10 15.16 -18.68 6.35
C VAL A 10 14.89 -18.19 7.78
N ALA A 11 15.94 -18.09 8.61
CA ALA A 11 15.82 -17.60 9.98
C ALA A 11 15.35 -16.13 10.02
N GLY A 12 15.95 -15.26 9.20
CA GLY A 12 15.54 -13.86 9.04
C GLY A 12 14.12 -13.74 8.49
N THR A 13 13.77 -14.59 7.52
CA THR A 13 12.39 -14.66 6.97
C THR A 13 11.39 -15.03 8.04
N TRP A 14 11.67 -16.04 8.84
CA TRP A 14 10.78 -16.43 9.92
C TRP A 14 10.68 -15.38 11.03
N ALA A 15 11.79 -14.72 11.35
CA ALA A 15 11.81 -13.62 12.31
C ALA A 15 10.95 -12.43 11.83
N GLY A 16 11.08 -12.05 10.56
CA GLY A 16 10.24 -11.01 9.93
C GLY A 16 8.76 -11.36 9.94
N PHE A 17 8.43 -12.61 9.60
CA PHE A 17 7.05 -13.11 9.63
C PHE A 17 6.44 -12.98 11.03
N ARG A 18 7.15 -13.46 12.06
CA ARG A 18 6.70 -13.37 13.46
C ARG A 18 6.56 -11.94 13.96
N ARG A 19 7.46 -11.05 13.54
CA ARG A 19 7.42 -9.62 13.92
C ARG A 19 6.21 -8.91 13.33
N MET A 20 5.77 -9.29 12.13
CA MET A 20 4.59 -8.72 11.46
C MET A 20 3.28 -9.44 11.75
N ALA A 21 3.30 -10.63 12.35
CA ALA A 21 2.09 -11.41 12.64
C ALA A 21 1.02 -10.64 13.45
N PRO A 22 1.35 -9.87 14.51
CA PRO A 22 0.36 -9.10 15.25
C PRO A 22 -0.34 -8.04 14.38
N LEU A 23 0.43 -7.33 13.55
CA LEU A 23 -0.10 -6.34 12.61
C LEU A 23 -0.95 -7.01 11.52
N SER A 24 -0.57 -8.21 11.11
CA SER A 24 -1.27 -8.98 10.06
C SER A 24 -2.69 -9.36 10.47
N LEU A 25 -3.01 -9.45 11.77
CA LEU A 25 -4.39 -9.67 12.23
C LEU A 25 -5.33 -8.55 11.78
N PHE A 26 -4.87 -7.30 11.77
CA PHE A 26 -5.65 -6.18 11.25
C PHE A 26 -5.85 -6.28 9.73
N VAL A 27 -4.85 -6.80 9.02
CA VAL A 27 -4.91 -7.00 7.56
C VAL A 27 -5.98 -8.03 7.16
N ILE A 28 -6.26 -9.02 8.00
CA ILE A 28 -7.37 -9.98 7.77
C ILE A 28 -8.71 -9.22 7.71
N VAL A 29 -8.96 -8.32 8.66
CA VAL A 29 -10.19 -7.51 8.70
C VAL A 29 -10.30 -6.64 7.46
N PHE A 30 -9.19 -6.05 7.03
CA PHE A 30 -9.17 -5.20 5.86
C PHE A 30 -9.39 -6.00 4.55
N GLY A 31 -8.83 -7.21 4.45
CA GLY A 31 -9.07 -8.11 3.32
C GLY A 31 -10.53 -8.60 3.24
N MET A 32 -11.17 -8.85 4.39
CA MET A 32 -12.59 -9.16 4.44
C MET A 32 -13.43 -8.00 3.89
N ALA A 33 -13.16 -6.77 4.36
CA ALA A 33 -13.85 -5.58 3.88
C ALA A 33 -13.68 -5.37 2.37
N PHE A 34 -12.46 -5.55 1.86
CA PHE A 34 -12.18 -5.47 0.42
C PHE A 34 -13.04 -6.44 -0.37
N SER A 35 -13.10 -7.71 0.05
CA SER A 35 -13.89 -8.70 -0.67
C SER A 35 -15.38 -8.37 -0.71
N VAL A 36 -15.95 -7.82 0.37
CA VAL A 36 -17.36 -7.41 0.39
C VAL A 36 -17.60 -6.20 -0.51
N ALA A 37 -16.70 -5.22 -0.51
CA ALA A 37 -16.77 -4.09 -1.45
C ALA A 37 -16.65 -4.57 -2.91
N ALA A 38 -15.74 -5.50 -3.19
CA ALA A 38 -15.53 -6.02 -4.54
C ALA A 38 -16.72 -6.86 -5.04
N MET A 39 -17.38 -7.61 -4.17
CA MET A 39 -18.63 -8.31 -4.51
C MET A 39 -19.76 -7.33 -4.83
N GLN A 40 -19.89 -6.24 -4.07
CA GLN A 40 -20.87 -5.17 -4.34
C GLN A 40 -20.60 -4.45 -5.67
N ALA A 41 -19.32 -4.30 -6.04
CA ALA A 41 -18.90 -3.81 -7.35
C ALA A 41 -19.12 -4.82 -8.50
N GLY A 42 -19.69 -5.99 -8.21
CA GLY A 42 -20.05 -7.00 -9.22
C GLY A 42 -18.90 -7.91 -9.66
N LEU A 43 -17.77 -7.94 -8.94
CA LEU A 43 -16.70 -8.90 -9.22
C LEU A 43 -17.10 -10.30 -8.75
N THR A 44 -16.74 -11.30 -9.55
CA THR A 44 -16.87 -12.72 -9.18
C THR A 44 -15.85 -13.10 -8.10
N SER A 45 -16.16 -14.12 -7.30
CA SER A 45 -15.25 -14.66 -6.28
C SER A 45 -13.85 -14.97 -6.83
N THR A 46 -13.76 -15.50 -8.05
CA THR A 46 -12.48 -15.78 -8.71
C THR A 46 -11.72 -14.51 -9.06
N GLN A 47 -12.40 -13.48 -9.57
CA GLN A 47 -11.77 -12.18 -9.88
C GLN A 47 -11.23 -11.52 -8.60
N ILE A 48 -11.99 -11.58 -7.50
CA ILE A 48 -11.59 -11.02 -6.21
C ILE A 48 -10.33 -11.72 -5.69
N MET A 49 -10.31 -13.06 -5.69
CA MET A 49 -9.16 -13.84 -5.22
C MET A 49 -7.92 -13.64 -6.08
N LEU A 50 -8.06 -13.59 -7.41
CA LEU A 50 -6.96 -13.31 -8.33
C LEU A 50 -6.42 -11.89 -8.13
N MET A 51 -7.32 -10.90 -8.00
CA MET A 51 -6.93 -9.52 -7.76
C MET A 51 -6.17 -9.39 -6.44
N SER A 52 -6.63 -10.01 -5.35
CA SER A 52 -5.92 -10.04 -4.06
C SER A 52 -4.58 -10.75 -4.10
N GLY A 53 -4.46 -11.85 -4.84
CA GLY A 53 -3.22 -12.61 -4.92
C GLY A 53 -2.15 -11.94 -5.76
N LEU A 54 -2.55 -11.34 -6.89
CA LEU A 54 -1.63 -10.78 -7.89
C LEU A 54 -1.33 -9.30 -7.67
N VAL A 55 -2.31 -8.53 -7.20
CA VAL A 55 -2.18 -7.09 -6.93
C VAL A 55 -2.10 -6.91 -5.42
N PHE A 56 -0.93 -7.18 -4.85
CA PHE A 56 -0.66 -6.97 -3.42
C PHE A 56 -0.52 -5.48 -3.09
N ALA A 57 -1.62 -4.75 -3.25
CA ALA A 57 -1.69 -3.29 -3.08
C ALA A 57 -3.14 -2.86 -2.78
N GLY A 58 -3.59 -3.09 -1.55
CA GLY A 58 -4.97 -2.86 -1.11
C GLY A 58 -5.54 -1.48 -1.49
N ALA A 59 -4.78 -0.40 -1.30
CA ALA A 59 -5.22 0.95 -1.66
C ALA A 59 -5.60 1.08 -3.16
N SER A 60 -4.79 0.50 -4.05
CA SER A 60 -5.10 0.52 -5.48
C SER A 60 -6.27 -0.38 -5.84
N GLN A 61 -6.43 -1.49 -5.12
CA GLN A 61 -7.55 -2.40 -5.36
C GLN A 61 -8.89 -1.72 -5.08
N PHE A 62 -9.02 -1.05 -3.93
CA PHE A 62 -10.21 -0.27 -3.63
C PHE A 62 -10.37 0.96 -4.54
N GLY A 63 -9.28 1.67 -4.87
CA GLY A 63 -9.35 2.79 -5.81
C GLY A 63 -9.84 2.37 -7.21
N VAL A 64 -9.59 1.13 -7.61
CA VAL A 64 -10.12 0.55 -8.85
C VAL A 64 -11.61 0.19 -8.73
N LEU A 65 -12.09 -0.23 -7.55
CA LEU A 65 -13.51 -0.53 -7.34
C LEU A 65 -14.41 0.71 -7.55
N GLU A 66 -13.95 1.90 -7.16
CA GLU A 66 -14.67 3.17 -7.37
C GLU A 66 -14.95 3.47 -8.85
N VAL A 67 -14.08 3.01 -9.74
CA VAL A 67 -14.19 3.21 -11.19
C VAL A 67 -14.61 1.94 -11.93
N TRP A 68 -15.00 0.89 -11.20
CA TRP A 68 -15.35 -0.42 -11.75
C TRP A 68 -16.78 -0.44 -12.30
N ALA A 69 -17.02 0.40 -13.31
CA ALA A 69 -18.30 0.50 -14.01
C ALA A 69 -18.19 -0.13 -15.41
N SER A 70 -19.32 -0.60 -15.96
CA SER A 70 -19.39 -1.10 -17.33
C SER A 70 -19.77 0.03 -18.31
N PRO A 71 -19.00 0.29 -19.38
CA PRO A 71 -17.75 -0.38 -19.77
C PRO A 71 -16.53 0.09 -18.95
N ILE A 72 -15.63 -0.83 -18.61
CA ILE A 72 -14.43 -0.52 -17.83
C ILE A 72 -13.45 0.28 -18.69
N SER A 73 -13.07 1.47 -18.23
CA SER A 73 -11.97 2.23 -18.81
C SER A 73 -10.63 1.69 -18.35
N LEU A 74 -9.99 0.83 -19.16
CA LEU A 74 -8.66 0.30 -18.88
C LEU A 74 -7.62 1.41 -18.67
N ALA A 75 -7.72 2.51 -19.41
CA ALA A 75 -6.84 3.66 -19.24
C ALA A 75 -6.98 4.27 -17.83
N THR A 76 -8.20 4.45 -17.34
CA THR A 76 -8.46 4.98 -15.99
C THR A 76 -7.92 4.02 -14.92
N VAL A 77 -8.17 2.72 -15.06
CA VAL A 77 -7.66 1.68 -14.13
C VAL A 77 -6.13 1.70 -14.07
N VAL A 78 -5.45 1.74 -15.22
CA VAL A 78 -3.98 1.79 -15.28
C VAL A 78 -3.44 3.05 -14.63
N VAL A 79 -4.04 4.23 -14.92
CA VAL A 79 -3.58 5.50 -14.37
C VAL A 79 -3.78 5.55 -12.86
N ILE A 80 -4.95 5.16 -12.33
CA ILE A 80 -5.22 5.13 -10.89
C ILE A 80 -4.27 4.15 -10.19
N THR A 81 -4.14 2.94 -10.73
CA THR A 81 -3.27 1.91 -10.16
C THR A 81 -1.82 2.36 -10.15
N PHE A 82 -1.33 2.97 -11.25
CA PHE A 82 0.03 3.49 -11.34
C PHE A 82 0.25 4.67 -10.38
N ALA A 83 -0.68 5.62 -10.32
CA ALA A 83 -0.58 6.79 -9.46
C ALA A 83 -0.50 6.37 -7.98
N ILE A 84 -1.39 5.50 -7.53
CA ILE A 84 -1.40 4.99 -6.15
C ILE A 84 -0.14 4.17 -5.85
N ASN A 85 0.28 3.30 -6.77
CA ASN A 85 1.42 2.41 -6.55
C ASN A 85 2.79 3.04 -6.83
N SER A 86 2.85 4.27 -7.36
CA SER A 86 4.11 4.99 -7.59
C SER A 86 4.98 5.07 -6.33
N ARG A 87 4.38 5.08 -5.14
CA ARG A 87 5.07 4.97 -3.84
C ARG A 87 5.94 3.72 -3.71
N HIS A 88 5.55 2.60 -4.30
CA HIS A 88 6.36 1.37 -4.30
C HIS A 88 7.66 1.55 -5.09
N LEU A 89 7.70 2.43 -6.10
CA LEU A 89 8.94 2.77 -6.81
C LEU A 89 9.91 3.51 -5.89
N LEU A 90 9.42 4.49 -5.13
CA LEU A 90 10.22 5.26 -4.17
C LEU A 90 10.72 4.35 -3.03
N MET A 91 9.84 3.53 -2.47
CA MET A 91 10.19 2.54 -1.44
C MET A 91 11.23 1.53 -1.93
N SER A 92 11.08 1.04 -3.16
CA SER A 92 12.04 0.11 -3.78
C SER A 92 13.39 0.79 -4.03
N ALA A 93 13.38 2.06 -4.43
CA ALA A 93 14.60 2.85 -4.65
C ALA A 93 15.36 3.09 -3.33
N SER A 94 14.67 3.34 -2.23
CA SER A 94 15.31 3.53 -0.92
C SER A 94 15.97 2.25 -0.40
N LEU A 95 15.43 1.08 -0.75
CA LEU A 95 15.99 -0.24 -0.42
C LEU A 95 16.99 -0.75 -1.46
N TYR A 96 17.14 -0.07 -2.60
CA TYR A 96 18.00 -0.53 -3.70
C TYR A 96 19.46 -0.78 -3.27
N PRO A 97 20.12 0.08 -2.46
CA PRO A 97 21.49 -0.16 -2.02
C PRO A 97 21.65 -1.47 -1.24
N TRP A 98 20.59 -1.90 -0.53
CA TRP A 98 20.55 -3.16 0.20
C TRP A 98 20.23 -4.34 -0.72
N LEU A 99 19.20 -4.20 -1.56
CA LEU A 99 18.71 -5.28 -2.42
C LEU A 99 19.62 -5.56 -3.63
N ARG A 100 20.46 -4.59 -4.05
CA ARG A 100 21.32 -4.71 -5.24
C ARG A 100 22.38 -5.81 -5.13
N GLU A 101 22.69 -6.23 -3.90
CA GLU A 101 23.67 -7.28 -3.61
C GLU A 101 23.08 -8.70 -3.78
N LEU A 102 21.75 -8.83 -3.78
CA LEU A 102 21.08 -10.12 -3.97
C LEU A 102 20.93 -10.50 -5.45
N PRO A 103 20.89 -11.80 -5.77
CA PRO A 103 20.52 -12.29 -7.10
C PRO A 103 19.14 -11.76 -7.55
N PRO A 104 18.92 -11.48 -8.85
CA PRO A 104 17.68 -10.90 -9.35
C PRO A 104 16.41 -11.64 -8.91
N ARG A 105 16.45 -12.98 -8.91
CA ARG A 105 15.31 -13.80 -8.48
C ARG A 105 14.90 -13.52 -7.03
N GLN A 106 15.86 -13.46 -6.11
CA GLN A 106 15.58 -13.17 -4.70
C GLN A 106 15.09 -11.73 -4.53
N ARG A 107 15.74 -10.78 -5.21
CA ARG A 107 15.35 -9.37 -5.20
C ARG A 107 13.90 -9.16 -5.63
N TYR A 108 13.52 -9.67 -6.80
CA TYR A 108 12.16 -9.46 -7.33
C TYR A 108 11.11 -10.22 -6.52
N SER A 109 11.43 -11.42 -6.02
CA SER A 109 10.52 -12.13 -5.10
C SER A 109 10.30 -11.35 -3.81
N THR A 110 11.33 -10.76 -3.21
CA THR A 110 11.17 -9.91 -2.04
C THR A 110 10.36 -8.64 -2.33
N LEU A 111 10.62 -7.98 -3.47
CA LEU A 111 9.91 -6.77 -3.86
C LEU A 111 8.43 -7.01 -4.18
N PHE A 112 8.06 -8.21 -4.65
CA PHE A 112 6.64 -8.56 -4.85
C PHE A 112 5.84 -8.47 -3.53
N PHE A 113 6.45 -8.86 -2.40
CA PHE A 113 5.83 -8.79 -1.08
C PHE A 113 6.11 -7.48 -0.34
N LEU A 114 6.54 -6.42 -1.05
CA LEU A 114 6.79 -5.11 -0.45
C LEU A 114 5.46 -4.41 -0.11
N SER A 115 5.37 -3.86 1.08
CA SER A 115 4.27 -3.04 1.60
C SER A 115 4.83 -1.88 2.43
N ASP A 116 4.01 -0.89 2.77
CA ASP A 116 4.45 0.22 3.63
C ASP A 116 4.97 -0.26 5.00
N ALA A 117 4.31 -1.26 5.59
CA ALA A 117 4.62 -1.74 6.94
C ALA A 117 5.96 -2.50 7.01
N ASN A 118 6.16 -3.49 6.14
CA ASN A 118 7.44 -4.21 6.12
C ASN A 118 8.58 -3.37 5.52
N TRP A 119 8.30 -2.41 4.63
CA TRP A 119 9.28 -1.42 4.19
C TRP A 119 9.78 -0.57 5.36
N ALA A 120 8.88 0.05 6.12
CA ALA A 120 9.27 0.95 7.22
C ALA A 120 10.14 0.24 8.24
N LEU A 121 9.76 -0.99 8.60
CA LEU A 121 10.51 -1.83 9.53
C LEU A 121 11.89 -2.22 8.98
N SER A 122 11.92 -2.68 7.73
CA SER A 122 13.15 -3.21 7.14
C SER A 122 14.13 -2.10 6.78
N LEU A 123 13.64 -0.90 6.45
CA LEU A 123 14.48 0.28 6.26
C LEU A 123 15.15 0.70 7.57
N GLN A 124 14.42 0.64 8.70
CA GLN A 124 15.00 0.87 10.02
C GLN A 124 16.07 -0.18 10.34
N ASP A 125 15.79 -1.47 10.10
CA ASP A 125 16.75 -2.55 10.30
C ASP A 125 18.01 -2.32 9.42
N TYR A 126 17.86 -1.90 8.17
CA TYR A 126 18.98 -1.58 7.28
C TYR A 126 19.89 -0.48 7.85
N TYR A 127 19.31 0.61 8.37
CA TYR A 127 20.06 1.70 9.00
C TYR A 127 20.72 1.31 10.33
N GLN A 128 20.15 0.35 11.05
CA GLN A 128 20.75 -0.24 12.24
C GLN A 128 21.89 -1.23 11.93
N GLY A 129 22.21 -1.43 10.65
CA GLY A 129 23.32 -2.28 10.23
C GLY A 129 22.95 -3.73 9.97
N PHE A 130 21.67 -4.10 10.06
CA PHE A 130 21.22 -5.43 9.66
C PHE A 130 21.43 -5.62 8.15
N ARG A 131 21.79 -6.84 7.76
CA ARG A 131 22.10 -7.21 6.37
C ARG A 131 21.28 -8.39 5.85
N ASP A 132 20.41 -8.97 6.68
CA ASP A 132 19.51 -10.04 6.28
C ASP A 132 18.18 -9.48 5.76
N VAL A 133 17.97 -9.59 4.46
CA VAL A 133 16.74 -9.15 3.76
C VAL A 133 15.54 -10.06 4.09
N GLY A 134 15.77 -11.19 4.77
CA GLY A 134 14.72 -12.10 5.22
C GLY A 134 13.63 -11.40 6.00
N GLY A 135 13.98 -10.43 6.85
CA GLY A 135 12.99 -9.64 7.61
C GLY A 135 11.93 -9.00 6.70
N LEU A 136 12.35 -8.44 5.57
CA LEU A 136 11.48 -7.81 4.58
C LEU A 136 10.56 -8.82 3.90
N LEU A 137 11.13 -9.92 3.39
CA LEU A 137 10.38 -10.97 2.72
C LEU A 137 9.38 -11.63 3.68
N GLY A 138 9.83 -11.98 4.87
CA GLY A 138 9.03 -12.62 5.90
C GLY A 138 7.87 -11.76 6.38
N GLY A 139 8.14 -10.49 6.64
CA GLY A 139 7.11 -9.53 7.00
C GLY A 139 6.06 -9.36 5.90
N GLY A 140 6.51 -9.33 4.64
CA GLY A 140 5.62 -9.26 3.47
C GLY A 140 4.77 -10.51 3.31
N LEU A 141 5.33 -11.69 3.50
CA LEU A 141 4.60 -12.97 3.47
C LEU A 141 3.53 -13.03 4.56
N ALA A 142 3.79 -12.53 5.77
CA ALA A 142 2.80 -12.47 6.84
C ALA A 142 1.59 -11.60 6.44
N LEU A 143 1.86 -10.40 5.94
CA LEU A 143 0.84 -9.45 5.51
C LEU A 143 0.04 -9.97 4.30
N TRP A 144 0.74 -10.52 3.29
CA TRP A 144 0.09 -11.10 2.11
C TRP A 144 -0.78 -12.31 2.48
N SER A 145 -0.28 -13.19 3.34
CA SER A 145 -1.06 -14.37 3.78
C SER A 145 -2.31 -13.94 4.53
N ALA A 146 -2.20 -12.97 5.43
CA ALA A 146 -3.33 -12.40 6.13
C ALA A 146 -4.34 -11.71 5.18
N TRP A 147 -3.85 -10.97 4.18
CA TRP A 147 -4.70 -10.37 3.15
C TRP A 147 -5.50 -11.42 2.38
N MET A 148 -4.84 -12.50 1.97
CA MET A 148 -5.48 -13.62 1.26
C MET A 148 -6.48 -14.36 2.14
N ILE A 149 -6.15 -14.60 3.42
CA ILE A 149 -7.06 -15.22 4.39
C ILE A 149 -8.29 -14.34 4.59
N GLY A 150 -8.10 -13.04 4.82
CA GLY A 150 -9.20 -12.08 4.97
C GLY A 150 -10.09 -12.04 3.74
N THR A 151 -9.49 -11.93 2.55
CA THR A 151 -10.21 -11.96 1.28
C THR A 151 -11.02 -13.25 1.13
N ALA A 152 -10.41 -14.40 1.39
CA ALA A 152 -11.09 -15.70 1.28
C ALA A 152 -12.26 -15.84 2.26
N ILE A 153 -12.08 -15.39 3.51
CA ILE A 153 -13.13 -15.38 4.53
C ILE A 153 -14.29 -14.50 4.04
N GLY A 154 -14.02 -13.27 3.60
CA GLY A 154 -15.09 -12.36 3.20
C GLY A 154 -15.80 -12.79 1.91
N VAL A 155 -15.09 -13.40 0.94
CA VAL A 155 -15.72 -14.07 -0.22
C VAL A 155 -16.62 -15.22 0.23
N GLY A 156 -16.15 -16.05 1.17
CA GLY A 156 -16.92 -17.18 1.70
C GLY A 156 -18.15 -16.76 2.53
N LEU A 157 -18.07 -15.63 3.22
CA LEU A 157 -19.17 -15.03 3.97
C LEU A 157 -20.12 -14.18 3.11
N GLY A 158 -19.82 -13.97 1.82
CA GLY A 158 -20.53 -13.05 0.93
C GLY A 158 -22.02 -13.31 0.75
N SER A 159 -22.50 -14.52 1.02
CA SER A 159 -23.93 -14.86 1.05
C SER A 159 -24.62 -14.63 2.41
N GLY A 160 -23.89 -14.18 3.43
CA GLY A 160 -24.39 -13.93 4.79
C GLY A 160 -24.45 -12.45 5.20
N PHE A 161 -23.98 -11.55 4.34
CA PHE A 161 -24.09 -10.11 4.52
C PHE A 161 -25.19 -9.55 3.63
N ASP A 162 -26.45 -9.90 3.93
CA ASP A 162 -27.63 -9.37 3.22
C ASP A 162 -27.76 -7.84 3.34
N ASP A 163 -27.04 -7.22 4.27
CA ASP A 163 -27.04 -5.77 4.51
C ASP A 163 -25.63 -5.27 4.94
N PRO A 164 -24.72 -4.99 3.99
CA PRO A 164 -23.35 -4.53 4.27
C PRO A 164 -23.28 -3.20 5.04
N GLU A 165 -24.26 -2.31 4.85
CA GLU A 165 -24.34 -1.01 5.54
C GLU A 165 -24.49 -1.19 7.05
N ARG A 166 -25.27 -2.20 7.47
CA ARG A 166 -25.46 -2.52 8.89
C ARG A 166 -24.16 -2.89 9.62
N TRP A 167 -23.18 -3.40 8.88
CA TRP A 167 -21.87 -3.78 9.40
C TRP A 167 -20.82 -2.68 9.21
N GLY A 168 -21.22 -1.51 8.67
CA GLY A 168 -20.35 -0.37 8.38
C GLY A 168 -19.33 -0.67 7.28
N LEU A 169 -19.60 -1.65 6.41
CA LEU A 169 -18.66 -2.07 5.35
C LEU A 169 -18.52 -1.01 4.25
N ASP A 170 -19.53 -0.16 4.09
CA ASP A 170 -19.59 0.99 3.18
C ASP A 170 -18.58 2.09 3.55
N VAL A 171 -18.34 2.30 4.84
CA VAL A 171 -17.38 3.33 5.33
C VAL A 171 -15.97 2.81 5.58
N ILE A 172 -15.69 1.51 5.42
CA ILE A 172 -14.36 0.95 5.71
C ILE A 172 -13.26 1.59 4.86
N MET A 173 -13.54 1.88 3.58
CA MET A 173 -12.55 2.52 2.72
C MET A 173 -12.22 3.94 3.20
N SER A 174 -13.24 4.73 3.50
CA SER A 174 -13.09 6.07 4.09
C SER A 174 -12.32 6.02 5.42
N CYS A 175 -12.66 5.08 6.30
CA CYS A 175 -11.97 4.87 7.57
C CYS A 175 -10.51 4.44 7.38
N PHE A 176 -10.21 3.60 6.38
CA PHE A 176 -8.85 3.18 6.06
C PHE A 176 -8.00 4.33 5.53
N LEU A 177 -8.52 5.11 4.58
CA LEU A 177 -7.82 6.28 4.06
C LEU A 177 -7.59 7.31 5.17
N LEU A 178 -8.57 7.55 6.03
CA LEU A 178 -8.43 8.41 7.21
C LEU A 178 -7.36 7.86 8.18
N ALA A 179 -7.38 6.57 8.50
CA ALA A 179 -6.39 5.95 9.36
C ALA A 179 -4.97 6.03 8.78
N MET A 180 -4.81 5.92 7.46
CA MET A 180 -3.53 6.13 6.77
C MET A 180 -3.06 7.58 6.86
N ILE A 181 -3.97 8.54 6.73
CA ILE A 181 -3.68 9.98 6.90
C ILE A 181 -3.21 10.27 8.32
N PHE A 182 -3.94 9.79 9.34
CA PHE A 182 -3.61 10.05 10.75
C PHE A 182 -2.45 9.22 11.29
N GLY A 183 -2.24 8.01 10.75
CA GLY A 183 -1.12 7.13 11.09
C GLY A 183 0.19 7.50 10.38
N GLY A 184 0.11 8.27 9.29
CA GLY A 184 1.27 8.88 8.65
C GLY A 184 1.94 9.90 9.56
N SER A 185 3.26 10.05 9.46
CA SER A 185 3.96 11.10 10.20
C SER A 185 3.41 12.47 9.78
N ASN A 186 2.65 13.12 10.65
CA ASN A 186 2.11 14.47 10.49
C ASN A 186 3.23 15.51 10.51
N LYS A 187 4.12 15.45 9.52
CA LYS A 187 5.12 16.48 9.29
C LYS A 187 4.37 17.68 8.73
N LYS A 188 4.60 18.86 9.31
CA LYS A 188 4.02 20.13 8.82
C LYS A 188 4.24 20.35 7.31
N GLN A 189 5.28 19.73 6.75
CA GLN A 189 5.59 19.70 5.31
C GLN A 189 4.51 19.04 4.44
N MET A 190 3.70 18.12 4.98
CA MET A 190 2.63 17.44 4.24
C MET A 190 1.33 18.26 4.14
N ILE A 191 1.21 19.35 4.90
CA ILE A 191 0.01 20.21 4.89
C ILE A 191 -0.21 20.84 3.51
N LEU A 192 0.85 21.37 2.87
CA LEU A 192 0.73 22.01 1.56
C LEU A 192 0.36 21.00 0.45
N PRO A 193 1.05 19.86 0.30
CA PRO A 193 0.71 18.83 -0.67
C PRO A 193 -0.72 18.30 -0.49
N TRP A 194 -1.15 18.10 0.76
CA TRP A 194 -2.51 17.67 1.06
C TRP A 194 -3.55 18.73 0.70
N SER A 195 -3.29 19.98 1.06
CA SER A 195 -4.19 21.10 0.73
C SER A 195 -4.33 21.25 -0.79
N ALA A 196 -3.22 21.13 -1.53
CA ALA A 196 -3.24 21.17 -2.99
C ALA A 196 -4.02 20.00 -3.60
N ALA A 197 -3.81 18.77 -3.10
CA ALA A 197 -4.56 17.61 -3.54
C ALA A 197 -6.07 17.77 -3.29
N VAL A 198 -6.47 18.19 -2.09
CA VAL A 198 -7.88 18.39 -1.72
C VAL A 198 -8.54 19.45 -2.60
N LEU A 199 -7.91 20.62 -2.73
CA LEU A 199 -8.46 21.72 -3.55
C LEU A 199 -8.57 21.31 -5.03
N ALA A 200 -7.58 20.61 -5.56
CA ALA A 200 -7.59 20.14 -6.93
C ALA A 200 -8.65 19.05 -7.17
N THR A 201 -8.85 18.12 -6.22
CA THR A 201 -9.93 17.14 -6.27
C THR A 201 -11.30 17.82 -6.22
N MET A 202 -11.51 18.78 -5.31
CA MET A 202 -12.77 19.52 -5.21
C MET A 202 -13.06 20.31 -6.49
N ALA A 203 -12.06 20.97 -7.06
CA ALA A 203 -12.15 21.65 -8.35
C ALA A 203 -12.53 20.67 -9.47
N ALA A 204 -11.89 19.49 -9.51
CA ALA A 204 -12.16 18.48 -10.51
C ALA A 204 -13.56 17.89 -10.40
N LEU A 205 -14.10 17.72 -9.18
CA LEU A 205 -15.48 17.28 -8.98
C LEU A 205 -16.52 18.28 -9.52
N GLN A 206 -16.17 19.57 -9.61
CA GLN A 206 -17.08 20.61 -10.11
C GLN A 206 -16.95 20.84 -11.63
N TRP A 207 -15.75 20.69 -12.18
CA TRP A 207 -15.44 21.15 -13.55
C TRP A 207 -14.96 20.06 -14.51
N LEU A 208 -14.63 18.87 -14.03
CA LEU A 208 -14.15 17.77 -14.86
C LEU A 208 -15.13 16.59 -14.87
N PRO A 209 -15.03 15.70 -15.88
CA PRO A 209 -15.82 14.47 -15.93
C PRO A 209 -15.65 13.59 -14.69
N ASP A 210 -16.65 12.74 -14.46
CA ASP A 210 -16.61 11.74 -13.40
C ASP A 210 -15.33 10.89 -13.49
N ASN A 211 -14.78 10.52 -12.33
CA ASN A 211 -13.54 9.75 -12.15
C ASN A 211 -12.22 10.51 -12.42
N THR A 212 -12.24 11.73 -12.96
CA THR A 212 -10.99 12.51 -13.19
C THR A 212 -10.39 13.11 -11.91
N HIS A 213 -11.22 13.26 -10.88
CA HIS A 213 -10.88 13.94 -9.63
C HIS A 213 -9.74 13.25 -8.86
N VAL A 214 -9.68 11.91 -8.86
CA VAL A 214 -8.58 11.14 -8.23
C VAL A 214 -7.24 11.47 -8.88
N ILE A 215 -7.20 11.55 -10.22
CA ILE A 215 -5.98 11.80 -10.99
C ILE A 215 -5.49 13.23 -10.75
N VAL A 216 -6.40 14.20 -10.84
CA VAL A 216 -6.08 15.62 -10.64
C VAL A 216 -5.57 15.88 -9.22
N GLY A 217 -6.23 15.30 -8.21
CA GLY A 217 -5.77 15.38 -6.82
C GLY A 217 -4.39 14.78 -6.61
N ALA A 218 -4.15 13.57 -7.14
CA ALA A 218 -2.87 12.89 -7.03
C ALA A 218 -1.72 13.67 -7.71
N LEU A 219 -1.95 14.20 -8.91
CA LEU A 219 -0.96 15.00 -9.63
C LEU A 219 -0.66 16.32 -8.92
N ALA A 220 -1.70 17.05 -8.48
CA ALA A 220 -1.53 18.31 -7.78
C ALA A 220 -0.76 18.14 -6.46
N GLY A 221 -1.15 17.16 -5.64
CA GLY A 221 -0.46 16.83 -4.40
C GLY A 221 0.98 16.39 -4.63
N GLY A 222 1.20 15.51 -5.62
CA GLY A 222 2.54 15.03 -5.98
C GLY A 222 3.46 16.14 -6.46
N LEU A 223 2.98 17.02 -7.35
CA LEU A 223 3.75 18.16 -7.86
C LEU A 223 4.15 19.12 -6.74
N VAL A 224 3.21 19.48 -5.87
CA VAL A 224 3.50 20.35 -4.72
C VAL A 224 4.46 19.66 -3.75
N GLY A 225 4.32 18.34 -3.55
CA GLY A 225 5.24 17.54 -2.74
C GLY A 225 6.68 17.56 -3.26
N ILE A 226 6.87 17.49 -4.58
CA ILE A 226 8.20 17.57 -5.22
C ILE A 226 8.81 18.97 -5.06
N LEU A 227 7.98 20.00 -5.14
CA LEU A 227 8.43 21.39 -5.08
C LEU A 227 8.78 21.86 -3.66
N ILE A 228 8.37 21.13 -2.62
CA ILE A 228 8.72 21.43 -1.24
C ILE A 228 10.08 20.80 -0.92
N PRO A 229 11.13 21.59 -0.65
CA PRO A 229 12.42 21.05 -0.26
C PRO A 229 12.28 20.26 1.04
N GLU A 230 12.86 19.06 1.09
CA GLU A 230 13.09 18.37 2.36
C GLU A 230 13.91 19.31 3.25
N ARG A 231 13.31 19.79 4.35
CA ARG A 231 14.06 20.55 5.35
C ARG A 231 15.06 19.56 5.95
N SER A 232 16.29 19.62 5.49
CA SER A 232 17.40 18.80 5.95
C SER A 232 17.54 18.91 7.47
N GLU A 233 17.14 17.88 8.21
CA GLU A 233 17.57 17.63 9.59
C GLU A 233 19.06 17.18 9.62
N GLN A 234 19.91 17.83 8.83
CA GLN A 234 21.36 17.62 8.83
C GLN A 234 22.14 18.80 9.44
N LYS A 235 21.46 19.76 10.10
CA LYS A 235 22.12 20.91 10.73
C LYS A 235 22.17 20.90 12.26
N GLU A 236 21.64 19.88 12.93
CA GLU A 236 21.68 19.77 14.41
C GLU A 236 22.66 18.70 14.94
N ALA A 237 23.28 17.90 14.06
CA ALA A 237 24.35 16.95 14.44
C ALA A 237 25.78 17.52 14.25
N ALA A 238 25.89 18.82 13.93
CA ALA A 238 27.18 19.51 13.71
C ALA A 238 27.26 20.87 14.46
N SER A 239 26.47 21.03 15.52
CA SER A 239 26.58 22.12 16.49
C SER A 239 26.95 21.58 17.85
#